data_AF-F4T8R4-F1
#
_entry.id   AF-F4T8R4-F1
#
_cell.length_a   1.000
_cell.length_b   1.000
_cell.length_c   1.000
_cell.angle_alpha   90.00
_cell.angle_beta   90.00
_cell.angle_gamma   90.00
#
_symmetry.space_group_name_H-M   'P 1'
#
loop_
_entity.id
_entity.type
_entity.pdbx_description
1 polymer ?
#
loop_
_entity_poly.entity_id
_entity_poly.type
_entity_poly.pdbx_seq_one_letter_code
_entity_poly.pdbx_strand_id
1 'polypeptide(L)'
;MNVTHTSAITSIPGAIGFVSFGSTICTVPEKVVIAIKCAKILALNPDDDSIECRNIGSDLLAEIQRISSIISPLERQTAFSRLLQNQ
;
A
#
# COMPACT_ATOMS: atom_id res chain seq x y z
N MET A 1 -0.32 -22.26 -16.98
CA MET A 1 -1.27 -21.51 -17.82
C MET A 1 -0.82 -20.05 -17.83
N ASN A 2 -0.91 -19.35 -18.95
CA ASN A 2 -0.54 -17.93 -19.02
C ASN A 2 -1.77 -17.08 -18.73
N VAL A 3 -1.70 -16.22 -17.71
CA VAL A 3 -2.77 -15.28 -17.36
C VAL A 3 -2.36 -13.88 -17.78
N THR A 4 -3.26 -13.18 -18.45
CA THR A 4 -3.03 -11.87 -19.04
C THR A 4 -3.26 -10.78 -17.98
N HIS A 5 -2.26 -9.91 -17.74
CA HIS A 5 -2.31 -8.88 -16.70
C HIS A 5 -1.90 -7.49 -17.25
N THR A 6 -2.74 -6.47 -17.06
CA THR A 6 -2.55 -5.12 -17.62
C THR A 6 -1.65 -4.23 -16.76
N SER A 7 -0.44 -4.68 -16.40
CA SER A 7 0.40 -3.96 -15.44
C SER A 7 1.77 -3.60 -16.01
N ALA A 8 2.23 -2.39 -15.69
CA ALA A 8 3.60 -1.93 -15.92
C ALA A 8 4.37 -2.05 -14.59
N ILE A 9 5.56 -2.65 -14.61
CA ILE A 9 6.43 -2.69 -13.42
C ILE A 9 7.21 -1.38 -13.40
N THR A 10 6.84 -0.46 -12.50
CA THR A 10 7.52 0.83 -12.33
C THR A 10 8.41 0.76 -11.10
N SER A 11 9.67 1.21 -11.22
CA SER A 11 10.62 1.31 -10.09
C SER A 11 10.35 2.56 -9.25
N ILE A 12 9.13 2.73 -8.76
CA ILE A 12 8.78 3.79 -7.82
C ILE A 12 9.24 3.33 -6.42
N PRO A 13 10.13 4.07 -5.73
CA PRO A 13 10.53 3.73 -4.37
C PRO A 13 9.29 3.61 -3.46
N GLY A 14 9.10 2.45 -2.83
CA GLY A 14 7.94 2.14 -1.99
C GLY A 14 6.79 1.39 -2.70
N ALA A 15 6.84 1.21 -4.02
CA ALA A 15 5.85 0.40 -4.73
C ALA A 15 6.23 -1.09 -4.72
N ILE A 16 5.71 -1.85 -3.75
CA ILE A 16 5.85 -3.31 -3.67
C ILE A 16 4.66 -3.97 -4.38
N GLY A 17 4.60 -3.84 -5.71
CA GLY A 17 3.51 -4.43 -6.49
C GLY A 17 3.42 -3.97 -7.94
N PHE A 18 2.41 -4.50 -8.63
CA PHE A 18 2.05 -4.09 -9.98
C PHE A 18 1.22 -2.80 -9.93
N VAL A 19 1.63 -1.77 -10.67
CA VAL A 19 0.86 -0.53 -10.83
C VAL A 19 0.39 -0.46 -12.28
N SER A 20 -0.91 -0.29 -12.52
CA SER A 20 -1.44 -0.17 -13.87
C SER A 20 -1.39 1.27 -14.33
N PHE A 21 -0.46 1.60 -15.24
CA PHE A 21 -0.51 2.80 -16.05
C PHE A 21 -0.30 2.41 -17.51
N GLY A 22 -1.33 2.62 -18.34
CA GLY A 22 -1.22 2.54 -19.80
C GLY A 22 -1.76 1.29 -20.50
N SER A 23 -2.01 1.49 -21.80
CA SER A 23 -2.95 0.79 -22.69
C SER A 23 -2.50 -0.58 -23.23
N THR A 24 -1.34 -1.09 -22.79
CA THR A 24 -0.70 -2.25 -23.43
C THR A 24 -0.66 -3.44 -22.49
N ILE A 25 -1.22 -4.55 -22.95
CA ILE A 25 -1.37 -5.79 -22.21
C ILE A 25 0.00 -6.50 -22.10
N CYS A 26 0.46 -6.82 -20.89
CA CYS A 26 1.64 -7.65 -20.68
C CYS A 26 1.26 -9.04 -20.14
N THR A 27 2.05 -10.07 -20.46
CA THR A 27 1.84 -11.41 -19.92
C THR A 27 2.94 -11.69 -18.92
N VAL A 28 2.57 -11.84 -17.65
CA VAL A 28 3.52 -12.09 -16.56
C VAL A 28 3.50 -13.58 -16.22
N PRO A 29 4.66 -14.27 -16.19
CA PRO A 29 4.72 -15.65 -15.73
C PRO A 29 4.26 -15.78 -14.27
N GLU A 30 3.44 -16.79 -13.98
CA GLU A 30 2.85 -17.00 -12.65
C GLU A 30 3.91 -17.12 -11.54
N LYS A 31 5.06 -17.73 -11.84
CA LYS A 31 6.22 -17.79 -10.92
C LYS A 31 6.69 -16.41 -10.45
N VAL A 32 6.61 -15.39 -11.30
CA VAL A 32 7.02 -14.01 -10.98
C VAL A 32 5.98 -13.38 -10.07
N VAL A 33 4.69 -13.59 -10.34
CA VAL A 33 3.59 -13.13 -9.47
C VAL A 33 3.71 -13.74 -8.08
N ILE A 34 4.00 -15.05 -7.99
CA ILE A 34 4.20 -15.75 -6.72
C ILE A 34 5.42 -15.18 -5.97
N ALA A 35 6.55 -15.02 -6.65
CA ALA A 35 7.76 -14.46 -6.03
C ALA A 35 7.52 -13.07 -5.45
N ILE A 36 6.77 -12.20 -6.16
CA ILE A 36 6.40 -10.86 -5.68
C ILE A 36 5.49 -10.95 -4.45
N LYS A 37 4.50 -11.86 -4.43
CA LYS A 37 3.65 -12.07 -3.25
C LYS A 37 4.46 -12.51 -2.03
N CYS A 38 5.40 -13.44 -2.20
CA CYS A 38 6.27 -13.87 -1.11
C CYS A 38 7.20 -12.75 -0.63
N ALA A 39 7.81 -12.01 -1.56
CA ALA A 39 8.65 -10.85 -1.23
C ALA A 39 7.87 -9.78 -0.46
N LYS A 40 6.59 -9.57 -0.80
CA LYS A 40 5.71 -8.65 -0.07
C LYS A 40 5.44 -9.11 1.37
N ILE A 41 5.20 -10.41 1.58
CA ILE A 41 5.03 -10.98 2.92
C ILE A 41 6.33 -10.87 3.74
N LEU A 42 7.49 -10.98 3.11
CA LEU A 42 8.78 -10.80 3.78
C LEU A 42 9.11 -9.32 4.06
N ALA A 43 8.60 -8.40 3.24
CA ALA A 43 8.76 -6.96 3.43
C ALA A 43 7.84 -6.38 4.51
N LEU A 44 6.68 -7.01 4.72
CA LEU A 44 5.78 -6.71 5.83
C LEU A 44 6.22 -7.56 7.02
N ASN A 45 6.77 -6.95 8.07
CA ASN A 45 7.22 -7.69 9.23
C ASN A 45 6.00 -8.36 9.91
N PRO A 46 5.91 -9.70 10.03
CA PRO A 46 4.71 -10.36 10.57
C PRO A 46 4.47 -10.07 12.06
N ASP A 47 5.49 -9.55 12.76
CA ASP A 47 5.40 -9.06 14.14
C ASP A 47 4.95 -7.58 14.23
N ASP A 48 4.76 -6.93 13.09
CA ASP A 48 4.27 -5.56 13.00
C ASP A 48 2.74 -5.60 12.81
N ASP A 49 1.99 -5.05 13.76
CA ASP A 49 0.53 -4.86 13.69
C ASP A 49 0.15 -3.78 12.64
N SER A 50 0.83 -3.78 11.48
CA SER A 50 0.63 -2.81 10.42
C SER A 50 -0.43 -3.29 9.43
N ILE A 51 -1.30 -2.36 9.05
CA ILE A 51 -2.38 -2.59 8.08
C ILE A 51 -1.95 -1.97 6.76
N GLU A 52 -1.93 -2.78 5.70
CA GLU A 52 -1.69 -2.27 4.35
C GLU A 52 -2.96 -1.58 3.84
N CYS A 53 -2.80 -0.32 3.44
CA CYS A 53 -3.84 0.44 2.78
C CYS A 53 -3.54 0.59 1.29
N ARG A 54 -4.54 0.30 0.43
CA ARG A 54 -4.44 0.45 -1.03
C ARG A 54 -5.43 1.50 -1.51
N ASN A 55 -5.02 2.30 -2.50
CA ASN A 55 -5.86 3.31 -3.16
C ASN A 55 -6.43 4.38 -2.20
N ILE A 56 -5.68 4.76 -1.16
CA ILE A 56 -6.06 5.87 -0.29
C ILE A 56 -5.86 7.20 -1.03
N GLY A 57 -6.83 8.11 -0.95
CA GLY A 57 -6.70 9.47 -1.46
C GLY A 57 -5.54 10.21 -0.80
N SER A 58 -4.77 10.97 -1.58
CA SER A 58 -3.55 11.65 -1.12
C SER A 58 -3.74 12.44 0.17
N ASP A 59 -4.89 13.09 0.31
CA ASP A 59 -5.21 13.97 1.43
C ASP A 59 -5.43 13.17 2.71
N LEU A 60 -6.13 12.03 2.61
CA LEU A 60 -6.35 11.12 3.74
C LEU A 60 -5.03 10.47 4.16
N LEU A 61 -4.17 10.10 3.22
CA LEU A 61 -2.84 9.54 3.52
C LEU A 61 -1.97 10.55 4.27
N ALA A 62 -1.90 11.79 3.78
CA ALA A 62 -1.14 12.86 4.42
C ALA A 62 -1.63 13.13 5.85
N GLU A 63 -2.94 13.13 6.07
CA GLU A 63 -3.51 13.37 7.39
C GLU A 63 -3.25 12.21 8.36
N ILE A 64 -3.35 10.96 7.91
CA ILE A 64 -2.98 9.78 8.72
C ILE A 64 -1.48 9.82 9.09
N GLN A 65 -0.59 10.17 8.15
CA GLN A 65 0.84 10.30 8.41
C GLN A 65 1.16 11.44 9.41
N ARG A 66 0.44 12.56 9.31
CA ARG A 66 0.54 13.66 10.27
C ARG A 66 0.14 13.20 11.67
N ILE A 67 -0.97 12.47 11.79
CA ILE A 67 -1.45 11.93 13.07
C ILE A 67 -0.48 10.89 13.64
N SER A 68 0.07 9.98 12.83
CA SER A 68 1.02 8.97 13.31
C SER A 68 2.30 9.57 13.88
N SER A 69 2.68 10.76 13.44
CA SER A 69 3.85 11.50 13.93
C SER A 69 3.64 12.17 15.30
N ILE A 70 2.41 12.20 15.82
CA ILE A 70 2.11 12.74 17.15
C ILE A 70 2.66 11.80 18.23
N ILE A 71 3.52 12.32 19.10
CA ILE A 71 4.18 11.55 20.17
C ILE A 71 3.17 11.18 21.26
N SER A 72 2.33 12.14 21.69
CA SER A 72 1.35 11.94 22.76
C SER A 72 0.25 10.96 22.34
N PRO A 73 0.10 9.80 23.01
CA PRO A 73 -0.92 8.81 22.64
C PRO A 73 -2.35 9.36 22.72
N LEU A 74 -2.65 10.15 23.76
CA LEU A 74 -3.98 10.73 23.97
C LEU A 74 -4.32 11.75 22.87
N GLU A 75 -3.35 12.59 22.52
CA GLU A 75 -3.52 13.59 21.46
C GLU A 75 -3.67 12.92 20.09
N ARG A 76 -2.85 11.90 19.81
CA ARG A 76 -2.95 11.08 18.60
C ARG A 76 -4.30 10.42 18.48
N GLN A 77 -4.81 9.81 19.56
CA GLN A 77 -6.13 9.19 19.60
C GLN A 77 -7.23 10.23 19.36
N THR A 78 -7.15 11.39 20.00
CA THR A 78 -8.15 12.46 19.85
C THR A 78 -8.17 12.99 18.41
N ALA A 79 -7.00 13.22 17.80
CA ALA A 79 -6.88 13.66 16.42
C ALA A 79 -7.45 12.61 15.44
N PHE A 80 -7.16 11.33 15.68
CA PHE A 80 -7.71 10.24 14.87
C PHE A 80 -9.23 10.13 14.98
N SER A 81 -9.80 10.22 16.19
CA SER A 81 -11.26 10.22 16.37
C SER A 81 -11.95 11.36 15.64
N ARG A 82 -11.34 12.56 15.60
CA ARG A 82 -11.88 13.69 14.82
C ARG A 82 -11.84 13.43 13.33
N LEU A 83 -10.77 12.83 12.82
CA LEU A 83 -10.66 12.45 11.40
C LEU A 83 -11.80 11.52 11.00
N LEU A 84 -12.10 10.51 11.84
CA LEU A 84 -13.18 9.55 11.58
C LEU A 84 -14.58 10.15 11.63
N GLN A 85 -14.79 11.21 12.42
CA GLN A 85 -16.08 11.91 12.50
C GLN A 85 -16.38 12.79 11.28
N ASN A 86 -15.35 13.15 10.51
CA ASN A 86 -15.42 14.07 9.38
C ASN A 86 -15.37 13.37 8.01
N GLN A 87 -15.43 12.03 7.98
CA GLN A 87 -15.62 11.22 6.76
C GLN A 87 -17.12 10.96 6.55
#